data_AF-A0A535MRM7-F1
#
_entry.id   AF-A0A535MRM7-F1
#
_cell.length_a   1.000
_cell.length_b   1.000
_cell.length_c   1.000
_cell.angle_alpha   90.00
_cell.angle_beta   90.00
_cell.angle_gamma   90.00
#
_symmetry.space_group_name_H-M   'P 1'
#
loop_
_entity.id
_entity.type
_entity.pdbx_description
1 polymer ?
#
loop_
_entity_poly.entity_id
_entity_poly.type
_entity_poly.pdbx_seq_one_letter_code
_entity_poly.pdbx_strand_id
1 'polypeptide(L)'
;MSSNIPWLTVVLVIPLGTAILLQLVPRDQRAAIKGLTVLGTLATASIVAGLLVAFNQHPSIPAVGPRPQDQAIAFQFEEIHSWIPAIGATYHLGLDGLSAWLLALDAFVFLLGASSSTSSGRGCSSRSTSCSPTTGVATGAGRR
;
A
#
# COMPACT_ATOMS: atom_id res chain seq x y z
N MET A 1 -13.48 29.73 -1.24
CA MET A 1 -12.52 29.16 -2.22
C MET A 1 -12.63 27.65 -2.10
N SER A 2 -13.43 27.01 -2.94
CA SER A 2 -13.58 25.56 -2.94
C SER A 2 -12.34 24.97 -3.59
N SER A 3 -11.39 24.48 -2.79
CA SER A 3 -10.22 23.78 -3.30
C SER A 3 -10.70 22.51 -4.02
N ASN A 4 -10.71 22.51 -5.36
CA ASN A 4 -10.93 21.32 -6.17
C ASN A 4 -9.66 20.45 -6.09
N ILE A 5 -9.54 19.71 -5.00
CA ILE A 5 -8.43 18.77 -4.80
C ILE A 5 -8.74 17.52 -5.65
N PRO A 6 -7.85 17.11 -6.57
CA PRO A 6 -8.04 15.93 -7.41
C PRO A 6 -7.77 14.64 -6.61
N TRP A 7 -8.74 14.25 -5.78
CA TRP A 7 -8.59 13.11 -4.84
C TRP A 7 -8.25 11.79 -5.55
N LEU A 8 -8.77 11.58 -6.77
CA LEU A 8 -8.50 10.38 -7.56
C LEU A 8 -7.04 10.36 -8.04
N THR A 9 -6.54 11.48 -8.54
CA THR A 9 -5.12 11.62 -8.89
C THR A 9 -4.21 11.46 -7.68
N VAL A 10 -4.58 12.01 -6.51
CA VAL A 10 -3.79 11.85 -5.28
C VAL A 10 -3.65 10.37 -4.90
N VAL A 11 -4.73 9.59 -4.95
CA VAL A 11 -4.68 8.15 -4.66
C VAL A 11 -3.71 7.41 -5.59
N LEU A 12 -3.58 7.83 -6.85
CA LEU A 12 -2.63 7.24 -7.81
C LEU A 12 -1.18 7.68 -7.54
N VAL A 13 -0.98 8.95 -7.21
CA VAL A 13 0.36 9.55 -7.07
C VAL A 13 1.04 9.14 -5.77
N ILE A 14 0.33 8.91 -4.68
CA ILE A 14 0.93 8.52 -3.39
C ILE A 14 1.71 7.20 -3.45
N PRO A 15 1.15 6.07 -3.92
CA PRO A 15 1.90 4.81 -4.04
C PRO A 15 3.02 4.93 -5.08
N LEU A 16 2.82 5.66 -6.17
CA LEU A 16 3.85 5.95 -7.16
C LEU A 16 5.03 6.73 -6.56
N GLY A 17 4.73 7.80 -5.81
CA GLY A 17 5.71 8.61 -5.11
C GLY A 17 6.45 7.82 -4.03
N THR A 18 5.75 6.93 -3.32
CA THR A 18 6.36 6.00 -2.35
C THR A 18 7.36 5.07 -3.05
N ALA A 19 7.00 4.51 -4.22
CA ALA A 19 7.88 3.64 -4.99
C ALA A 19 9.13 4.38 -5.49
N ILE A 20 8.97 5.61 -5.97
CA ILE A 20 10.10 6.47 -6.39
C ILE A 20 10.99 6.80 -5.18
N LEU A 21 10.41 7.15 -4.03
CA LEU A 21 11.16 7.46 -2.81
C LEU A 21 11.96 6.24 -2.32
N LEU A 22 11.40 5.04 -2.42
CA LEU A 22 12.09 3.79 -2.10
C LEU A 22 13.32 3.55 -2.98
N GLN A 23 13.32 4.02 -4.23
CA GLN A 23 14.46 3.87 -5.14
C GLN A 23 15.68 4.71 -4.71
N LEU A 24 15.45 5.81 -3.98
CA LEU A 24 16.51 6.65 -3.42
C LEU A 24 17.13 6.05 -2.15
N VAL A 25 16.49 5.05 -1.52
CA VAL A 25 16.97 4.42 -0.30
C VAL A 25 17.96 3.29 -0.62
N PRO A 26 19.19 3.33 -0.10
CA PRO A 26 20.17 2.27 -0.33
C PRO A 26 19.72 0.94 0.30
N ARG A 27 19.97 -0.16 -0.42
CA ARG A 27 19.51 -1.53 -0.06
C ARG A 27 20.02 -2.04 1.29
N ASP A 28 21.06 -1.43 1.84
CA ASP A 28 21.65 -1.81 3.12
C ASP A 28 20.74 -1.43 4.32
N GLN A 29 19.93 -0.39 4.16
CA GLN A 29 19.04 0.11 5.22
C GLN A 29 17.67 -0.58 5.19
N ARG A 30 17.65 -1.89 5.47
CA ARG A 30 16.41 -2.69 5.49
C ARG A 30 15.31 -2.11 6.39
N ALA A 31 15.69 -1.49 7.51
CA ALA A 31 14.74 -0.83 8.41
C ALA A 31 14.06 0.40 7.77
N ALA A 32 14.83 1.23 7.05
CA ALA A 32 14.30 2.41 6.36
C ALA A 32 13.36 2.02 5.21
N ILE A 33 13.71 0.98 4.45
CA ILE A 33 12.87 0.43 3.38
C ILE A 33 11.53 -0.04 3.96
N LYS A 34 11.56 -0.84 5.04
CA LYS A 34 10.34 -1.34 5.70
C LYS A 34 9.48 -0.21 6.25
N GLY A 35 10.11 0.74 6.96
CA GLY A 35 9.40 1.88 7.54
C GLY A 35 8.72 2.71 6.45
N LEU A 36 9.42 3.00 5.36
CA LEU A 36 8.88 3.79 4.26
C LEU A 36 7.75 3.07 3.51
N THR A 37 7.88 1.76 3.28
CA THR A 37 6.80 0.97 2.67
C THR A 37 5.55 0.98 3.54
N VAL A 38 5.66 0.80 4.86
CA VAL A 38 4.52 0.85 5.78
C VAL A 38 3.88 2.23 5.81
N LEU A 39 4.68 3.30 5.84
CA LEU A 39 4.16 4.67 5.82
C LEU A 39 3.41 4.97 4.52
N GLY A 40 3.94 4.57 3.36
CA GLY A 40 3.28 4.80 2.08
C GLY A 40 1.99 4.01 1.89
N THR A 41 1.96 2.73 2.29
CA THR A 41 0.72 1.93 2.22
C THR A 41 -0.32 2.41 3.23
N LEU A 42 0.10 2.83 4.43
CA LEU A 42 -0.80 3.42 5.42
C LEU A 42 -1.38 4.75 4.95
N ALA A 43 -0.58 5.62 4.33
CA ALA A 43 -1.05 6.88 3.76
C ALA A 43 -2.09 6.62 2.65
N THR A 44 -1.80 5.70 1.73
CA THR A 44 -2.72 5.31 0.65
C THR A 44 -4.03 4.74 1.22
N ALA A 45 -3.95 3.81 2.18
CA ALA A 45 -5.12 3.22 2.82
C ALA A 45 -5.97 4.25 3.57
N SER A 46 -5.35 5.24 4.20
CA SER A 46 -6.06 6.32 4.91
C SER A 46 -6.87 7.19 3.95
N ILE A 47 -6.32 7.51 2.78
CA ILE A 47 -7.02 8.30 1.74
C ILE A 47 -8.16 7.48 1.13
N VAL A 48 -7.91 6.22 0.78
CA VAL A 48 -8.93 5.32 0.23
C VAL A 48 -10.07 5.09 1.22
N ALA A 49 -9.77 4.93 2.51
CA ALA A 49 -10.79 4.85 3.56
C ALA A 49 -11.64 6.12 3.65
N GLY A 50 -11.00 7.31 3.58
CA GLY A 50 -11.72 8.58 3.53
C GLY A 50 -12.63 8.70 2.31
N LEU A 51 -12.15 8.28 1.14
CA LEU A 51 -12.92 8.26 -0.11
C LEU A 51 -14.11 7.29 -0.03
N LEU A 52 -13.93 6.12 0.59
CA LEU A 52 -14.98 5.13 0.80
C LEU A 52 -16.06 5.65 1.77
N VAL A 53 -15.66 6.37 2.82
CA VAL A 53 -16.63 7.04 3.73
C VAL A 53 -17.43 8.10 2.96
N ALA A 54 -16.77 8.94 2.17
CA ALA A 54 -17.44 9.94 1.34
C ALA A 54 -18.38 9.31 0.31
N PHE A 55 -17.99 8.19 -0.30
CA PHE A 55 -18.81 7.42 -1.23
C PHE A 55 -20.08 6.86 -0.57
N ASN A 56 -19.99 6.30 0.63
CA ASN A 56 -21.14 5.77 1.37
C ASN A 56 -22.11 6.87 1.86
N GLN A 57 -21.63 8.10 2.06
CA GLN A 57 -22.45 9.23 2.47
C GLN A 57 -23.30 9.82 1.33
N HIS A 58 -22.91 9.59 0.06
CA HIS A 58 -23.62 10.08 -1.12
C HIS A 58 -23.98 8.95 -2.11
N PRO A 59 -24.84 7.99 -1.71
CA PRO A 59 -25.23 6.93 -2.62
C PRO A 59 -26.06 7.50 -3.78
N SER A 60 -25.47 7.57 -4.96
CA SER A 60 -26.16 7.97 -6.21
C SER A 60 -26.94 6.83 -6.86
N ILE A 61 -26.93 5.64 -6.25
CA ILE A 61 -27.67 4.45 -6.68
C ILE A 61 -28.68 4.05 -5.59
N PRO A 62 -30.00 4.19 -5.82
CA PRO A 62 -31.01 3.65 -4.92
C PRO A 62 -30.86 2.13 -4.82
N ALA A 63 -30.66 1.62 -3.61
CA ALA A 63 -30.41 0.20 -3.36
C ALA A 63 -31.61 -0.71 -3.68
N VAL A 64 -32.84 -0.17 -3.72
CA VAL A 64 -34.06 -0.90 -4.08
C VAL A 64 -35.07 0.11 -4.67
N GLY A 65 -35.39 0.00 -5.97
CA GLY A 65 -36.41 0.81 -6.63
C GLY A 65 -36.39 0.64 -8.16
N PRO A 66 -37.49 0.95 -8.87
CA PRO A 66 -37.52 0.91 -10.34
C PRO A 66 -36.44 1.85 -10.90
N ARG A 67 -35.48 1.30 -11.65
CA ARG A 67 -34.50 2.11 -12.38
C ARG A 67 -35.15 2.63 -13.65
N PRO A 68 -35.11 3.95 -13.91
CA PRO A 68 -35.37 4.46 -15.25
C PRO A 68 -34.40 3.78 -16.22
N GLN A 69 -34.88 3.30 -17.38
CA GLN A 69 -34.05 2.57 -18.34
C GLN A 69 -32.89 3.40 -18.94
N ASP A 70 -32.83 4.71 -18.68
CA ASP A 70 -31.86 5.65 -19.26
C ASP A 70 -30.74 6.11 -18.30
N GLN A 71 -30.59 5.50 -17.11
CA GLN A 71 -29.45 5.80 -16.24
C GLN A 71 -28.19 5.09 -16.74
N ALA A 72 -27.43 5.79 -17.59
CA ALA A 72 -26.04 5.47 -17.85
C ALA A 72 -25.29 5.25 -16.52
N ILE A 73 -24.37 4.29 -16.50
CA ILE A 73 -23.51 3.98 -15.35
C ILE A 73 -22.79 5.28 -14.96
N ALA A 74 -23.30 5.96 -13.93
CA ALA A 74 -22.79 7.26 -13.52
C ALA A 74 -21.62 7.06 -12.55
N PHE A 75 -20.49 7.71 -12.82
CA PHE A 75 -19.39 7.81 -11.87
C PHE A 75 -19.80 8.75 -10.72
N GLN A 76 -19.56 8.35 -9.48
CA GLN A 76 -19.86 9.18 -8.31
C GLN A 76 -18.78 10.23 -8.09
N PHE A 77 -17.54 9.88 -8.40
CA PHE A 77 -16.43 10.82 -8.46
C PHE A 77 -15.87 10.78 -9.87
N GLU A 78 -15.72 11.93 -10.49
CA GLU A 78 -15.17 12.04 -11.83
C GLU A 78 -14.15 13.18 -11.87
N GLU A 79 -13.02 12.91 -12.51
CA GLU A 79 -11.96 13.87 -12.77
C GLU A 79 -11.62 13.81 -14.25
N ILE A 80 -11.93 14.89 -14.97
CA ILE A 80 -11.66 15.04 -16.40
C ILE A 80 -10.62 16.14 -16.59
N HIS A 81 -9.51 15.80 -17.23
CA HIS A 81 -8.49 16.76 -17.62
C HIS A 81 -8.02 16.54 -19.06
N SER A 82 -7.82 17.61 -19.83
CA SER A 82 -7.23 17.47 -21.18
C SER A 82 -5.75 17.11 -21.06
N TRP A 83 -5.34 15.96 -21.58
CA TRP A 83 -3.92 15.59 -21.59
C TRP A 83 -3.25 16.06 -22.90
N ILE A 84 -3.73 15.58 -24.05
CA ILE A 84 -3.13 15.93 -25.36
C ILE A 84 -4.24 16.44 -26.29
N PRO A 85 -4.47 17.77 -26.33
CA PRO A 85 -5.55 18.37 -27.11
C PRO A 85 -5.42 18.11 -28.61
N ALA A 86 -4.20 17.99 -29.13
CA ALA A 86 -3.94 17.79 -30.56
C ALA A 86 -4.54 16.49 -31.12
N ILE A 87 -4.73 15.46 -30.28
CA ILE A 87 -5.34 14.18 -30.66
C ILE A 87 -6.69 13.94 -29.95
N GLY A 88 -7.21 14.95 -29.24
CA GLY A 88 -8.42 14.83 -28.44
C GLY A 88 -8.31 13.88 -27.24
N ALA A 89 -7.09 13.57 -26.77
CA ALA A 89 -6.89 12.67 -25.64
C ALA A 89 -7.09 13.37 -24.30
N THR A 90 -7.87 12.73 -23.44
CA THR A 90 -8.27 13.24 -22.14
C THR A 90 -7.98 12.22 -21.04
N TYR A 91 -7.54 12.72 -19.90
CA TYR A 91 -7.41 12.00 -18.65
C TYR A 91 -8.78 11.96 -17.98
N HIS A 92 -9.47 10.83 -18.11
CA HIS A 92 -10.77 10.60 -17.50
C HIS A 92 -10.61 9.57 -16.39
N LEU A 93 -10.72 10.00 -15.14
CA LEU A 93 -10.83 9.11 -13.99
C LEU A 93 -12.25 9.13 -13.47
N GLY A 94 -12.82 7.95 -13.30
CA GLY A 94 -14.13 7.76 -12.70
C GLY A 94 -14.05 6.75 -11.55
N LEU A 95 -14.75 7.04 -10.46
CA LEU A 95 -15.01 6.09 -9.38
C LEU A 95 -16.49 5.74 -9.35
N ASP A 96 -16.79 4.49 -9.64
CA ASP A 96 -18.13 3.91 -9.54
C ASP A 96 -18.23 2.96 -8.33
N GLY A 97 -19.41 2.37 -8.13
CA GLY A 97 -19.66 1.43 -7.04
C GLY A 97 -18.70 0.25 -7.02
N LEU A 98 -18.37 -0.33 -8.18
CA LEU A 98 -17.48 -1.47 -8.24
C LEU A 98 -16.02 -1.05 -7.99
N SER A 99 -15.54 -0.01 -8.66
CA SER A 99 -14.16 0.47 -8.55
C SER A 99 -13.84 0.97 -7.15
N ALA A 100 -14.81 1.57 -6.45
CA ALA A 100 -14.64 1.96 -5.04
C ALA A 100 -14.30 0.75 -4.14
N TRP A 101 -15.01 -0.37 -4.31
CA TRP A 101 -14.73 -1.60 -3.56
C TRP A 101 -13.41 -2.26 -3.97
N LEU A 102 -13.08 -2.26 -5.27
CA LEU A 102 -11.81 -2.79 -5.75
C LEU A 102 -10.62 -1.97 -5.23
N LEU A 103 -10.75 -0.65 -5.21
CA LEU A 103 -9.73 0.26 -4.66
C LEU A 103 -9.55 0.07 -3.15
N ALA A 104 -10.64 -0.13 -2.41
CA ALA A 104 -10.59 -0.45 -0.98
C ALA A 104 -9.89 -1.78 -0.71
N LEU A 105 -10.18 -2.80 -1.52
CA LEU A 105 -9.52 -4.11 -1.45
C LEU A 105 -8.02 -3.99 -1.74
N ASP A 106 -7.65 -3.26 -2.79
CA ASP A 106 -6.26 -3.02 -3.18
C ASP A 106 -5.45 -2.40 -2.03
N ALA A 107 -5.94 -1.28 -1.49
CA ALA A 107 -5.30 -0.61 -0.36
C ALA A 107 -5.18 -1.53 0.88
N PHE A 108 -6.19 -2.37 1.13
CA PHE A 108 -6.16 -3.34 2.22
C PHE A 108 -5.09 -4.43 1.99
N VAL A 109 -5.00 -4.99 0.78
CA VAL A 109 -4.00 -6.01 0.43
C VAL A 109 -2.59 -5.46 0.55
N PHE A 110 -2.33 -4.24 0.06
CA PHE A 110 -1.02 -3.60 0.20
C PHE A 110 -0.64 -3.33 1.66
N LEU A 111 -1.60 -2.90 2.48
CA LEU A 111 -1.37 -2.70 3.92
C LEU A 111 -1.01 -4.01 4.63
N LEU A 112 -1.70 -5.11 4.30
CA LEU A 112 -1.37 -6.44 4.82
C LEU A 112 0.00 -6.93 4.35
N GLY A 113 0.32 -6.72 3.07
CA GLY A 113 1.63 -7.06 2.51
C GLY A 113 2.76 -6.32 3.22
N ALA A 114 2.62 -5.01 3.43
CA ALA A 114 3.61 -4.21 4.16
C ALA A 114 3.76 -4.65 5.63
N SER A 115 2.64 -4.97 6.29
CA SER A 115 2.62 -5.45 7.67
C SER A 115 3.33 -6.81 7.81
N SER A 116 3.07 -7.74 6.89
CA SER A 116 3.69 -9.07 6.90
C SER A 116 5.20 -9.02 6.69
N SER A 117 5.69 -8.14 5.81
CA SER A 117 7.14 -7.93 5.56
C SER A 117 7.93 -7.51 6.80
N THR A 118 7.27 -6.84 7.76
CA THR A 118 7.90 -6.41 9.02
C THR A 118 8.14 -7.58 9.99
N SER A 119 7.44 -8.70 9.84
CA SER A 119 7.51 -9.84 10.77
C SER A 119 8.79 -10.69 10.69
N SER A 120 9.60 -10.59 9.62
CA SER A 120 10.80 -11.43 9.40
C SER A 120 12.07 -10.95 10.12
N GLY A 121 11.94 -10.33 11.30
CA GLY A 121 13.04 -9.71 12.04
C GLY A 121 13.29 -10.27 13.44
N ARG A 122 12.80 -11.45 13.80
CA ARG A 122 13.17 -12.12 15.07
C ARG A 122 14.29 -13.15 14.83
N GLY A 123 15.49 -12.64 14.54
CA GLY A 123 16.72 -13.40 14.52
C GLY A 123 17.41 -13.39 15.89
N CYS A 124 17.49 -14.57 16.51
CA CYS A 124 18.21 -14.94 17.73
C CYS A 124 17.72 -14.37 19.07
N SER A 125 16.83 -15.15 19.70
CA SER A 125 16.79 -15.30 21.16
C SER A 125 18.20 -15.63 21.68
N SER A 126 18.70 -14.73 22.51
CA SER A 126 19.90 -14.91 23.32
C SER A 126 19.87 -16.26 24.07
N ARG A 127 20.91 -17.07 23.82
CA ARG A 127 21.62 -17.86 24.83
C ARG A 127 20.87 -19.09 25.39
N SER A 128 20.74 -20.11 24.56
CA SER A 128 20.97 -21.49 24.97
C SER A 128 21.77 -22.18 23.88
N THR A 129 23.07 -22.38 24.10
CA THR A 129 23.79 -23.66 23.98
C THR A 129 25.28 -23.35 24.17
N SER A 130 25.82 -23.94 25.23
CA SER A 130 27.23 -24.09 25.58
C SER A 130 28.19 -24.07 24.37
N CYS A 131 29.09 -23.08 24.31
CA CYS A 131 30.35 -23.26 23.61
C CYS A 131 31.25 -24.15 24.47
N SER A 132 31.18 -25.46 24.28
CA SER A 132 32.22 -26.39 24.74
C SER A 132 33.36 -26.40 23.72
N PRO A 133 34.63 -26.22 24.13
CA PRO A 133 35.76 -26.53 23.28
C PRO A 133 36.09 -28.03 23.46
N THR A 134 35.77 -28.85 22.45
CA THR A 134 36.26 -30.24 22.42
C THR A 134 37.06 -30.49 21.13
N THR A 135 38.36 -30.27 21.24
CA THR A 135 39.45 -30.90 20.47
C THR A 135 40.74 -30.52 21.22
N GLY A 136 41.58 -31.39 21.75
CA GLY A 136 41.65 -32.84 21.81
C GLY A 136 43.00 -33.22 22.46
N VAL A 137 43.05 -34.40 23.07
CA VAL A 137 44.25 -35.23 23.30
C VAL A 137 45.32 -34.68 24.26
N ALA A 138 45.12 -34.96 25.56
CA ALA A 138 46.23 -35.07 26.52
C ALA A 138 46.73 -36.52 26.50
N THR A 139 47.86 -36.74 25.83
CA THR A 139 48.62 -38.00 25.84
C THR A 139 49.28 -38.16 27.21
N GLY A 140 48.94 -39.23 27.92
CA GLY A 140 49.64 -39.65 29.12
C GLY A 140 50.93 -40.44 28.82
N ALA A 141 51.74 -40.59 29.88
CA ALA A 141 52.84 -41.53 30.08
C ALA A 141 54.27 -41.02 29.78
N GLY A 142 55.07 -40.90 30.84
CA GLY A 142 56.52 -40.74 30.79
C GLY A 142 57.17 -40.61 32.17
N ARG A 143 57.38 -41.73 32.86
CA ARG A 143 58.26 -41.86 34.04
C ARG A 143 59.66 -41.31 33.75
N ARG A 144 60.23 -40.54 34.68
CA ARG A 144 61.52 -40.81 35.37
C ARG A 144 61.75 -39.80 36.48
#